data_AF-A0A2P4X9F0-F1
#
_entry.id   AF-A0A2P4X9F0-F1
#
_cell.length_a   1.000
_cell.length_b   1.000
_cell.length_c   1.000
_cell.angle_alpha   90.00
_cell.angle_beta   90.00
_cell.angle_gamma   90.00
#
_symmetry.space_group_name_H-M   'P 1'
#
loop_
_entity.id
_entity.type
_entity.pdbx_description
1 polymer ?
#
loop_
_entity_poly.entity_id
_entity_poly.type
_entity_poly.pdbx_seq_one_letter_code
_entity_poly.pdbx_strand_id
1 'polypeptide(L)' 'MSSIRNVLQEQCCTEVVIDPPGITRISQPLDVAVVTAFKDHVRSYYVEYHVDNDFPKSPKDKRDLISRFVTAAWYSIP' A
#
# COMPACT_ATOMS: atom_id res chain seq x y z
N MET A 1 24.08 2.77 -20.48
CA MET A 1 23.36 2.63 -19.20
C MET A 1 23.24 1.16 -18.89
N SER A 2 23.78 0.70 -17.76
CA SER A 2 23.49 -0.65 -17.26
C SER A 2 22.02 -0.73 -16.87
N SER A 3 21.39 -1.87 -17.12
CA SER A 3 20.02 -2.10 -16.66
C SER A 3 19.98 -2.15 -15.12
N ILE A 4 18.83 -1.79 -14.52
CA ILE A 4 18.63 -1.91 -13.07
C ILE A 4 18.92 -3.35 -12.61
N ARG A 5 18.51 -4.35 -13.41
CA ARG A 5 18.81 -5.75 -13.18
C ARG A 5 20.31 -6.00 -13.06
N ASN A 6 21.12 -5.54 -14.03
CA ASN A 6 22.56 -5.79 -14.02
C ASN A 6 23.24 -5.14 -12.81
N VAL A 7 22.82 -3.93 -12.44
CA VAL A 7 23.33 -3.27 -11.23
C VAL A 7 23.02 -4.11 -9.98
N LEU A 8 21.77 -4.54 -9.82
CA LEU A 8 21.35 -5.33 -8.66
C LEU A 8 22.06 -6.68 -8.59
N GLN A 9 22.22 -7.38 -9.71
CA GLN A 9 22.85 -8.70 -9.74
C GLN A 9 24.37 -8.63 -9.60
N GLU A 10 25.03 -7.74 -10.35
CA GLU A 10 26.50 -7.72 -10.45
C GLU A 10 27.16 -6.86 -9.37
N GLN A 11 26.51 -5.77 -8.93
CA GLN A 11 27.11 -4.83 -7.98
C GLN A 11 26.57 -4.99 -6.56
N CYS A 12 25.32 -5.46 -6.41
CA CYS A 12 24.68 -5.61 -5.10
C CYS A 12 24.52 -7.08 -4.67
N CYS A 13 24.90 -8.05 -5.51
CA CYS A 13 24.74 -9.48 -5.24
C CYS A 13 23.29 -9.88 -4.89
N THR A 14 22.30 -9.18 -5.44
CA THR A 14 20.88 -9.42 -5.20
C THR A 14 20.30 -10.29 -6.31
N GLU A 15 19.68 -11.41 -5.95
CA GLU A 15 18.92 -12.21 -6.90
C GLU A 15 17.64 -11.48 -7.31
N VAL A 16 17.49 -11.20 -8.61
CA VAL A 16 16.33 -10.49 -9.15
C VAL A 16 15.35 -11.51 -9.72
N VAL A 17 14.23 -11.70 -9.04
CA VAL A 17 13.07 -12.41 -9.57
C VAL A 17 12.20 -11.41 -10.32
N ILE A 18 11.97 -11.65 -11.62
CA ILE A 18 11.01 -10.88 -12.40
C ILE A 18 9.74 -11.70 -12.51
N ASP A 19 8.64 -11.15 -11.97
CA ASP A 19 7.35 -11.78 -12.10
C ASP A 19 6.91 -11.84 -13.56
N PRO A 20 6.48 -13.01 -14.06
CA PRO A 20 5.96 -13.15 -15.40
C PRO A 20 4.77 -12.23 -15.64
N PRO A 21 4.62 -11.70 -16.88
CA PRO A 21 3.41 -10.98 -17.25
C PRO A 21 2.18 -11.88 -17.04
N GLY A 22 1.22 -11.41 -16.25
CA GLY A 22 -0.01 -12.16 -15.93
C GLY A 22 -0.05 -12.79 -14.54
N ILE A 23 1.05 -12.78 -13.77
CA ILE A 23 0.94 -13.01 -12.32
C ILE A 23 0.17 -11.84 -11.72
N THR A 24 -1.01 -12.13 -11.20
CA THR A 24 -1.79 -11.15 -10.47
C THR A 24 -1.00 -10.68 -9.27
N ARG A 25 -1.00 -9.36 -9.07
CA ARG A 25 -0.51 -8.64 -7.90
C ARG A 25 -0.92 -9.25 -6.54
N ILE A 26 -1.91 -10.13 -6.54
CA ILE A 26 -2.42 -10.95 -5.43
C ILE A 26 -1.34 -11.89 -4.84
N SER A 27 -0.30 -12.26 -5.59
CA SER A 27 0.74 -13.20 -5.12
C SER A 27 2.10 -12.55 -4.83
N GLN A 28 2.22 -11.22 -4.98
CA GLN A 28 3.48 -10.54 -4.67
C GLN A 28 3.65 -10.43 -3.15
N PRO A 29 4.81 -10.83 -2.58
CA PRO A 29 5.01 -10.82 -1.13
C PRO A 29 4.73 -9.46 -0.48
N LEU A 30 5.09 -8.36 -1.14
CA LEU A 30 4.79 -7.01 -0.65
C LEU A 30 3.27 -6.75 -0.63
N ASP A 31 2.56 -7.16 -1.67
CA ASP A 31 1.12 -6.93 -1.75
C ASP A 31 0.35 -7.79 -0.74
N VAL A 32 0.78 -9.03 -0.52
CA VAL A 32 0.17 -9.94 0.47
C VAL A 32 0.48 -9.49 1.89
N ALA A 33 1.75 -9.23 2.22
CA ALA A 33 2.17 -8.96 3.60
C ALA A 33 1.86 -7.53 4.05
N VAL A 34 2.00 -6.54 3.15
CA VAL A 34 1.95 -5.12 3.52
C VAL A 34 0.71 -4.46 2.94
N VAL A 35 0.52 -4.53 1.62
CA VAL A 35 -0.52 -3.72 0.94
C VAL A 35 -1.93 -4.20 1.27
N THR A 36 -2.13 -5.50 1.42
CA THR A 36 -3.43 -6.08 1.81
C THR A 36 -3.82 -5.61 3.22
N ALA A 37 -2.96 -5.87 4.21
CA ALA A 37 -3.18 -5.44 5.58
C ALA A 37 -3.39 -3.92 5.69
N PHE A 38 -2.57 -3.14 5.00
CA PHE A 38 -2.72 -1.70 4.91
C PHE A 38 -4.11 -1.27 4.42
N LYS A 39 -4.57 -1.83 3.29
CA LYS A 39 -5.88 -1.50 2.71
C LYS A 39 -7.03 -1.89 3.64
N ASP A 40 -6.90 -3.02 4.32
CA ASP A 40 -7.90 -3.49 5.28
C ASP A 40 -7.99 -2.52 6.47
N HIS A 41 -6.86 -2.04 7.00
CA HIS A 41 -6.86 -1.02 8.05
C HIS A 41 -7.49 0.31 7.59
N VAL A 42 -7.14 0.81 6.40
CA VAL A 42 -7.78 2.02 5.85
C VAL A 42 -9.29 1.85 5.76
N ARG A 43 -9.76 0.67 5.33
CA ARG A 43 -11.19 0.36 5.24
C ARG A 43 -11.85 0.32 6.63
N SER A 44 -11.21 -0.31 7.60
CA SER A 44 -11.71 -0.37 8.99
C SER A 44 -11.89 1.03 9.56
N TYR A 45 -10.85 1.88 9.48
CA TYR A 45 -10.93 3.25 9.98
C TYR A 45 -12.00 4.08 9.27
N TYR A 46 -12.14 3.90 7.96
CA TYR A 46 -13.20 4.59 7.22
C TYR A 46 -14.59 4.18 7.72
N VAL A 47 -14.84 2.89 7.90
CA VAL A 47 -16.13 2.38 8.37
C VAL A 47 -16.39 2.83 9.81
N GLU A 48 -15.45 2.59 10.72
CA GLU A 48 -15.56 2.94 12.15
C GLU A 48 -15.83 4.43 12.34
N TYR A 49 -15.10 5.31 11.64
CA TYR A 49 -15.30 6.75 11.75
C TYR A 49 -16.72 7.17 11.36
N HIS A 50 -17.28 6.61 10.29
CA HIS A 50 -18.60 6.99 9.80
C HIS A 50 -19.76 6.29 10.52
N VAL A 51 -19.49 5.47 11.55
CA VAL A 51 -20.52 5.03 12.50
C VAL A 51 -21.04 6.23 13.29
N ASP A 52 -20.14 7.12 13.73
CA ASP A 52 -20.46 8.24 14.62
C ASP A 52 -20.36 9.62 13.95
N ASN A 53 -19.85 9.70 12.72
CA ASN A 53 -19.56 10.97 12.04
C ASN A 53 -20.21 11.04 10.64
N ASP A 54 -20.71 12.22 10.29
CA ASP A 54 -21.21 12.52 8.95
C ASP A 54 -20.13 12.45 7.87
N PHE A 55 -20.56 12.23 6.62
CA PHE A 55 -19.66 12.27 5.47
C PHE A 55 -19.09 13.68 5.21
N PRO A 56 -17.85 13.78 4.70
CA PRO A 56 -17.23 15.06 4.35
C PRO A 56 -18.05 15.86 3.34
N LYS A 57 -18.21 17.17 3.59
CA LYS A 57 -19.04 18.07 2.75
C LYS A 57 -18.27 18.68 1.58
N SER A 58 -16.93 18.60 1.59
CA SER A 58 -16.09 19.14 0.52
C SER A 58 -14.99 18.15 0.09
N PRO A 59 -14.46 18.30 -1.14
CA PRO A 59 -13.31 17.52 -1.59
C PRO A 59 -12.03 17.78 -0.76
N LYS A 60 -11.93 18.91 -0.06
CA LYS A 60 -10.81 19.20 0.84
C LYS A 60 -10.93 18.37 2.11
N ASP A 61 -12.08 18.45 2.78
CA ASP A 61 -12.33 17.70 4.03
C ASP A 61 -12.21 16.19 3.80
N LYS A 62 -12.68 15.71 2.63
CA LYS A 62 -12.50 14.31 2.24
C LYS A 62 -11.03 13.93 2.14
N ARG A 63 -10.20 14.76 1.50
CA ARG A 63 -8.75 14.49 1.37
C ARG A 63 -8.06 14.51 2.72
N ASP A 64 -8.37 15.48 3.57
CA ASP A 64 -7.79 15.59 4.91
C ASP A 64 -8.15 14.37 5.77
N LEU A 65 -9.42 13.94 5.74
CA LEU A 65 -9.90 12.76 6.46
C LEU A 65 -9.23 11.47 5.96
N ILE A 66 -9.25 11.23 4.64
CA ILE A 66 -8.62 10.05 4.05
C ILE A 66 -7.12 10.02 4.30
N SER A 67 -6.44 11.18 4.26
CA SER A 67 -5.00 11.26 4.56
C SER A 67 -4.70 10.79 5.99
N ARG A 68 -5.54 11.18 6.97
CA ARG A 68 -5.40 10.70 8.35
C ARG A 68 -5.55 9.18 8.47
N PHE A 69 -6.53 8.58 7.78
CA PHE A 69 -6.71 7.12 7.79
C PHE A 69 -5.54 6.40 7.12
N VAL A 70 -5.06 6.92 6.00
CA VAL A 70 -3.87 6.39 5.30
C VAL A 70 -2.65 6.43 6.20
N THR A 71 -2.39 7.56 6.88
CA THR A 71 -1.26 7.66 7.81
C THR A 71 -1.40 6.70 8.98
N ALA A 72 -2.57 6.63 9.62
CA ALA A 72 -2.81 5.71 10.74
C ALA A 72 -2.65 4.24 10.33
N ALA A 73 -3.18 3.86 9.15
CA ALA A 73 -3.07 2.51 8.63
C ALA A 73 -1.63 2.12 8.34
N TRP A 74 -0.82 3.05 7.83
CA TRP A 74 0.59 2.78 7.55
C TRP A 74 1.38 2.44 8.82
N TYR A 75 1.16 3.17 9.91
CA TYR A 75 1.81 2.91 11.19
C TYR A 75 1.27 1.68 11.94
N SER A 76 0.17 1.09 11.48
CA SER A 76 -0.44 -0.09 12.09
C SER A 76 -0.02 -1.40 11.42
N ILE A 77 0.76 -1.34 10.33
CA ILE A 77 1.32 -2.53 9.70
C ILE A 77 2.45 -3.08 10.60
N PRO A 78 2.45 -4.39 10.91
CA PRO A 78 3.50 -5.04 11.71
C PRO A 78 4.91 -4.97 11.11
#